data_AF-B1HVX4-F1
#
_entry.id   AF-B1HVX4-F1
#
_cell.length_a   1.000
_cell.length_b   1.000
_cell.length_c   1.000
_cell.angle_alpha   90.00
_cell.angle_beta   90.00
_cell.angle_gamma   90.00
#
_symmetry.space_group_name_H-M   'P 1'
#
loop_
_entity.id
_entity.type
_entity.pdbx_description
1 polymer ?
#
loop_
_entity_poly.entity_id
_entity_poly.type
_entity_poly.pdbx_seq_one_letter_code
_entity_poly.pdbx_strand_id
1 'polypeptide(L)'
;MTGTIQHRENFLANIAQQLGRSPITTLPRPTWQYQPQNRTLKDATRDELLEIFMKQCANIHTNIVISNCAKLSQDLQSVVDQYGGQSIISSRDERFQEFGLSELMTEKWPQSNIQYYEWNSQQPQKYPTCRKSQYRHYY
;
A
#
# COMPACT_ATOMS: atom_id res chain seq x y z
N MET A 1 18.97 -12.62 11.15
CA MET A 1 19.69 -13.84 10.75
C MET A 1 18.90 -14.50 9.64
N THR A 2 19.37 -14.42 8.40
CA THR A 2 18.81 -15.13 7.26
C THR A 2 19.23 -16.59 7.38
N GLY A 3 18.28 -17.49 7.68
CA GLY A 3 18.55 -18.93 7.69
C GLY A 3 18.84 -19.42 6.28
N THR A 4 19.98 -20.07 6.09
CA THR A 4 20.34 -20.66 4.79
C THR A 4 19.53 -21.94 4.59
N ILE A 5 18.63 -21.95 3.61
CA ILE A 5 17.87 -23.15 3.25
C ILE A 5 18.84 -24.11 2.55
N GLN A 6 19.22 -25.18 3.24
CA GLN A 6 20.03 -26.25 2.69
C GLN A 6 19.14 -27.40 2.16
N HIS A 7 19.63 -28.15 1.17
CA HIS A 7 18.99 -29.36 0.64
C HIS A 7 17.58 -29.20 0.06
N ARG A 8 17.18 -27.98 -0.33
CA ARG A 8 15.85 -27.69 -0.92
C ARG A 8 15.53 -28.58 -2.12
N GLU A 9 16.50 -28.77 -3.02
CA GLU A 9 16.30 -29.53 -4.25
C GLU A 9 16.08 -31.01 -3.97
N ASN A 10 16.91 -31.62 -3.12
CA ASN A 10 16.77 -33.02 -2.72
C ASN A 10 15.43 -33.28 -2.01
N PHE A 11 15.01 -32.36 -1.15
CA PHE A 11 13.70 -32.43 -0.48
C PHE A 11 12.54 -32.37 -1.47
N LEU A 12 12.56 -31.42 -2.42
CA LEU A 12 11.52 -31.30 -3.45
C LEU A 12 11.52 -32.48 -4.42
N ALA A 13 12.70 -33.05 -4.74
CA ALA A 13 12.83 -34.25 -5.57
C ALA A 13 12.19 -35.47 -4.90
N ASN A 14 12.45 -35.69 -3.60
CA ASN A 14 11.83 -36.77 -2.84
C ASN A 14 10.30 -36.65 -2.79
N ILE A 15 9.77 -35.45 -2.60
CA ILE A 15 8.32 -35.20 -2.63
C ILE A 15 7.75 -35.50 -4.03
N ALA A 16 8.42 -35.05 -5.09
CA ALA A 16 7.96 -35.31 -6.46
C ALA A 16 7.93 -36.82 -6.75
N GLN A 17 8.97 -37.55 -6.35
CA GLN A 17 9.06 -39.00 -6.48
C GLN A 17 7.93 -39.72 -5.74
N GLN A 18 7.62 -39.32 -4.50
CA GLN A 18 6.49 -39.89 -3.74
C GLN A 18 5.13 -39.60 -4.38
N LEU A 19 5.01 -38.45 -5.07
CA LEU A 19 3.82 -38.07 -5.82
C LEU A 19 3.77 -38.67 -7.24
N GLY A 20 4.72 -39.54 -7.60
CA GLY A 20 4.77 -40.22 -8.90
C GLY A 20 5.00 -39.29 -10.09
N ARG A 21 5.61 -38.10 -9.86
CA ARG A 21 5.85 -37.09 -10.90
C ARG A 21 7.27 -36.55 -10.86
N SER A 22 7.74 -35.97 -11.97
CA SER A 22 9.00 -35.22 -11.97
C SER A 22 8.84 -33.88 -11.22
N PRO A 23 9.93 -33.32 -10.66
CA PRO A 23 9.89 -32.01 -10.00
C PRO A 23 9.43 -30.93 -10.97
N ILE A 24 8.37 -30.19 -10.60
CA ILE A 24 7.88 -29.06 -11.38
C ILE A 24 8.50 -27.78 -10.83
N THR A 25 9.31 -27.11 -11.65
CA THR A 25 9.98 -25.84 -11.31
C THR A 25 9.15 -24.63 -11.72
N THR A 26 8.23 -24.80 -12.67
CA THR A 26 7.39 -23.74 -13.22
C THR A 26 5.95 -24.22 -13.32
N LEU A 27 5.05 -23.56 -12.61
CA LEU A 27 3.61 -23.80 -12.69
C LEU A 27 2.98 -22.67 -13.51
N PRO A 28 2.36 -22.96 -14.66
CA PRO A 28 1.57 -21.95 -15.36
C PRO A 28 0.38 -21.54 -14.49
N ARG A 29 0.03 -20.26 -14.49
CA ARG A 29 -1.16 -19.78 -13.78
C ARG A 29 -2.39 -20.46 -14.42
N PRO A 30 -3.26 -21.13 -13.64
CA PRO A 30 -4.44 -21.78 -14.20
C PRO A 30 -5.37 -20.73 -14.82
N THR A 31 -5.87 -21.03 -16.02
CA THR A 31 -6.93 -20.23 -16.65
C THR A 31 -8.27 -20.82 -16.22
N TRP A 32 -8.94 -20.17 -15.27
CA TRP A 32 -10.23 -20.62 -14.76
C TRP A 32 -11.32 -20.42 -15.82
N GLN A 33 -12.19 -21.42 -15.98
CA GLN A 33 -13.35 -21.37 -16.88
C GLN A 33 -14.33 -20.25 -16.48
N TYR A 34 -14.49 -20.02 -15.18
CA TYR A 34 -15.32 -18.95 -14.62
C TYR A 34 -14.45 -18.02 -13.78
N GLN A 35 -14.45 -16.73 -14.14
CA GLN A 35 -13.69 -15.68 -13.46
C GLN A 35 -14.66 -14.62 -12.93
N PRO A 36 -15.41 -14.91 -11.85
CA PRO A 36 -16.39 -13.98 -11.28
C PRO A 36 -15.77 -12.63 -10.91
N GLN A 37 -14.51 -12.63 -10.47
CA GLN A 37 -13.74 -11.42 -10.17
C GLN A 37 -13.61 -10.45 -11.36
N ASN A 38 -13.68 -10.94 -12.60
CA ASN A 38 -13.64 -10.08 -13.80
C ASN A 38 -15.03 -9.55 -14.21
N ARG A 39 -16.09 -10.08 -13.62
CA ARG A 39 -17.48 -9.66 -13.89
C ARG A 39 -17.93 -8.56 -12.94
N THR A 40 -17.33 -8.50 -11.76
CA THR A 40 -17.62 -7.48 -10.76
C THR A 40 -17.26 -6.09 -11.31
N LEU A 41 -18.27 -5.21 -11.40
CA LEU A 41 -18.13 -3.81 -11.86
C LEU A 41 -17.60 -3.64 -13.30
N LYS A 42 -17.73 -4.67 -14.14
CA LYS A 42 -17.26 -4.64 -15.53
C LYS A 42 -17.87 -3.50 -16.35
N ASP A 43 -19.16 -3.26 -16.16
CA ASP A 43 -19.93 -2.30 -16.97
C ASP A 43 -20.01 -0.91 -16.29
N ALA A 44 -19.37 -0.74 -15.14
CA ALA A 44 -19.37 0.53 -14.42
C ALA A 44 -18.44 1.56 -15.10
N THR A 45 -18.95 2.78 -15.21
CA THR A 45 -18.16 3.94 -15.62
C THR A 45 -17.17 4.35 -14.54
N ARG A 46 -16.20 5.21 -14.89
CA ARG A 46 -15.20 5.71 -13.94
C ARG A 46 -15.83 6.44 -12.74
N ASP A 47 -16.90 7.19 -12.98
CA ASP A 47 -17.59 7.94 -11.92
C ASP A 47 -18.39 7.00 -11.02
N GLU A 48 -19.08 6.00 -11.57
CA GLU A 48 -19.75 4.96 -10.80
C GLU A 48 -18.76 4.14 -9.96
N LEU A 49 -17.58 3.81 -10.51
CA LEU A 49 -16.51 3.15 -9.77
C LEU A 49 -16.05 4.00 -8.57
N LEU A 50 -15.93 5.31 -8.75
CA LEU A 50 -15.58 6.22 -7.66
C LEU A 50 -16.66 6.24 -6.59
N GLU A 51 -17.94 6.32 -6.97
CA GLU A 51 -19.05 6.26 -6.00
C GLU A 51 -19.08 4.95 -5.21
N ILE A 52 -18.87 3.81 -5.89
CA ILE A 52 -18.81 2.50 -5.23
C ILE A 52 -17.65 2.47 -4.24
N PHE A 53 -16.48 2.97 -4.64
CA PHE A 53 -15.32 3.07 -3.76
C PHE A 53 -15.62 3.92 -2.51
N MET A 54 -16.26 5.08 -2.67
CA MET A 54 -16.66 5.93 -1.56
C MET A 54 -17.62 5.21 -0.60
N LYS A 55 -18.62 4.50 -1.13
CA LYS A 55 -19.56 3.70 -0.32
C LYS A 55 -18.82 2.64 0.49
N GLN A 56 -17.83 1.97 -0.10
CA GLN A 56 -17.03 0.98 0.62
C GLN A 56 -16.20 1.61 1.74
N CYS A 57 -15.57 2.77 1.49
CA CYS A 57 -14.82 3.45 2.54
C CYS A 57 -15.70 3.95 3.69
N ALA A 58 -16.95 4.36 3.43
CA ALA A 58 -17.92 4.65 4.46
C ALA A 58 -18.21 3.42 5.34
N ASN A 59 -18.34 2.24 4.74
CA ASN A 59 -18.58 0.99 5.47
C ASN A 59 -17.42 0.59 6.40
N ILE A 60 -16.17 0.89 6.01
CA ILE A 60 -14.97 0.58 6.81
C ILE A 60 -14.46 1.78 7.61
N HIS A 61 -15.26 2.86 7.71
CA HIS A 61 -14.93 4.09 8.45
C HIS A 61 -13.58 4.71 8.05
N THR A 62 -13.22 4.63 6.76
CA THR A 62 -12.01 5.23 6.22
C THR A 62 -12.31 6.60 5.61
N ASN A 63 -11.53 7.61 5.99
CA ASN A 63 -11.67 8.95 5.43
C ASN A 63 -11.16 8.99 3.97
N ILE A 64 -11.95 9.58 3.07
CA ILE A 64 -11.60 9.82 1.67
C ILE A 64 -11.63 11.31 1.40
N VAL A 65 -10.60 11.80 0.70
CA VAL A 65 -10.58 13.15 0.14
C VAL A 65 -10.49 13.05 -1.37
N ILE A 66 -11.50 13.58 -2.08
CA ILE A 66 -11.51 13.62 -3.54
C ILE A 66 -10.84 14.90 -4.00
N SER A 67 -9.76 14.72 -4.77
CA SER A 67 -8.94 15.81 -5.25
C SER A 67 -8.76 15.77 -6.77
N ASN A 68 -8.19 16.85 -7.30
CA ASN A 68 -7.74 16.94 -8.69
C ASN A 68 -6.28 17.40 -8.69
N CYS A 69 -5.57 17.24 -9.80
CA CYS A 69 -4.13 17.52 -9.86
C CYS A 69 -3.78 18.97 -9.46
N ALA A 70 -4.65 19.95 -9.75
CA ALA A 70 -4.39 21.34 -9.42
C ALA A 70 -4.47 21.65 -7.92
N LYS A 71 -5.36 20.96 -7.18
CA LYS A 71 -5.55 21.18 -5.73
C LYS A 71 -4.95 20.10 -4.85
N LEU A 72 -4.32 19.07 -5.43
CA LEU A 72 -3.82 17.90 -4.71
C LEU A 72 -2.85 18.26 -3.58
N SER A 73 -1.92 19.17 -3.84
CA SER A 73 -0.97 19.63 -2.82
C SER A 73 -1.66 20.31 -1.64
N GLN A 74 -2.69 21.11 -1.89
CA GLN A 74 -3.44 21.82 -0.85
C GLN A 74 -4.31 20.86 -0.05
N ASP A 75 -5.02 19.95 -0.74
CA ASP A 75 -5.86 18.95 -0.08
C ASP A 75 -5.01 18.03 0.80
N LEU A 76 -3.84 17.61 0.31
CA LEU A 76 -2.92 16.77 1.08
C LEU A 76 -2.38 17.50 2.33
N GLN A 77 -2.00 18.79 2.20
CA GLN A 77 -1.61 19.60 3.35
C GLN A 77 -2.73 19.69 4.39
N SER A 78 -3.96 19.93 3.93
CA SER A 78 -5.13 20.02 4.82
C SER A 78 -5.37 18.73 5.59
N VAL A 79 -5.18 17.58 4.94
CA VAL A 79 -5.23 16.26 5.59
C VAL A 79 -4.13 16.13 6.65
N VAL A 80 -2.89 16.48 6.31
CA VAL A 80 -1.76 16.43 7.25
C VAL A 80 -2.05 17.28 8.50
N ASP A 81 -2.57 18.48 8.32
CA ASP A 81 -2.90 19.41 9.40
C ASP A 81 -4.02 18.83 10.30
N GLN A 82 -5.04 18.20 9.70
CA GLN A 82 -6.13 17.54 10.43
C GLN A 82 -5.62 16.40 11.34
N TYR A 83 -4.57 15.69 10.93
CA TYR A 83 -3.96 14.60 11.71
C TYR A 83 -2.82 15.06 12.64
N GLY A 84 -2.55 16.37 12.73
CA GLY A 84 -1.57 16.94 13.66
C GLY A 84 -0.14 17.04 13.12
N GLY A 85 0.11 16.67 11.87
CA GLY A 85 1.24 17.13 11.06
C GLY A 85 2.67 16.95 11.58
N GLN A 86 2.95 16.14 12.60
CA GLN A 86 4.31 16.11 13.19
C GLN A 86 5.33 15.34 12.33
N SER A 87 4.92 14.18 11.82
CA SER A 87 5.78 13.29 11.05
C SER A 87 4.98 12.52 10.02
N ILE A 88 5.51 12.43 8.80
CA ILE A 88 4.86 11.78 7.66
C ILE A 88 5.81 10.72 7.10
N ILE A 89 5.26 9.55 6.82
CA ILE A 89 5.94 8.48 6.09
C ILE A 89 5.16 8.24 4.80
N SER A 90 5.85 8.26 3.67
CA SER A 90 5.28 7.94 2.35
C SER A 90 5.97 6.71 1.75
N SER A 91 5.33 6.09 0.75
CA SER A 91 6.01 5.13 -0.13
C SER A 91 6.91 5.86 -1.13
N ARG A 92 7.97 5.19 -1.60
CA ARG A 92 8.76 5.66 -2.74
C ARG A 92 8.01 5.39 -4.05
N ASP A 93 7.07 6.25 -4.40
CA ASP A 93 6.26 6.14 -5.60
C ASP A 93 6.51 7.32 -6.54
N GLU A 94 6.88 7.04 -7.79
CA GLU A 94 7.20 8.04 -8.82
C GLU A 94 6.01 8.96 -9.12
N ARG A 95 4.78 8.48 -8.91
CA ARG A 95 3.56 9.26 -9.12
C ARG A 95 3.51 10.53 -8.27
N PHE A 96 4.15 10.56 -7.11
CA PHE A 96 4.20 11.78 -6.29
C PHE A 96 4.92 12.92 -7.03
N GLN A 97 5.95 12.61 -7.81
CA GLN A 97 6.64 13.59 -8.65
C GLN A 97 5.78 13.98 -9.85
N GLU A 98 5.12 13.02 -10.51
CA GLU A 98 4.23 13.28 -11.66
C GLU A 98 3.07 14.21 -11.30
N PHE A 99 2.55 14.11 -10.07
CA PHE A 99 1.47 14.96 -9.59
C PHE A 99 1.95 16.27 -8.93
N GLY A 100 3.26 16.58 -8.97
CA GLY A 100 3.80 17.83 -8.45
C GLY A 100 3.84 17.94 -6.91
N LEU A 101 3.85 16.80 -6.21
CA LEU A 101 3.90 16.77 -4.74
C LEU A 101 5.32 16.87 -4.18
N SER A 102 6.35 16.75 -5.02
CA SER A 102 7.75 16.79 -4.58
C SER A 102 8.08 18.03 -3.78
N GLU A 103 7.73 19.23 -4.27
CA GLU A 103 8.00 20.50 -3.57
C GLU A 103 7.35 20.55 -2.18
N LEU A 104 6.11 20.05 -2.05
CA LEU A 104 5.43 19.97 -0.76
C LEU A 104 6.17 19.05 0.21
N MET A 105 6.54 17.87 -0.26
CA MET A 105 7.10 16.80 0.56
C MET A 105 8.55 17.06 0.98
N THR A 106 9.38 17.57 0.06
CA THR A 106 10.83 17.71 0.28
C THR A 106 11.26 19.10 0.74
N GLU A 107 10.45 20.14 0.48
CA GLU A 107 10.82 21.52 0.82
C GLU A 107 9.88 22.12 1.88
N LYS A 108 8.56 22.17 1.61
CA LYS A 108 7.60 22.88 2.47
C LYS A 108 7.40 22.20 3.83
N TRP A 109 7.30 20.88 3.86
CA TRP A 109 7.15 20.13 5.11
C TRP A 109 8.35 20.29 6.05
N PRO A 110 9.60 20.05 5.61
CA PRO A 110 10.78 20.30 6.45
C PRO A 110 10.88 21.76 6.94
N GLN A 111 10.56 22.74 6.10
CA GLN A 111 10.54 24.16 6.49
C GLN A 111 9.48 24.46 7.57
N SER A 112 8.36 23.74 7.54
CA SER A 112 7.26 23.87 8.51
C SER A 112 7.44 22.98 9.75
N ASN A 113 8.65 22.46 9.97
CA ASN A 113 9.00 21.55 11.07
C ASN A 113 8.23 20.21 11.04
N ILE A 114 7.75 19.80 9.87
CA ILE A 114 7.12 18.50 9.62
C ILE A 114 8.21 17.53 9.14
N GLN A 115 8.41 16.44 9.88
CA GLN A 115 9.43 15.45 9.54
C GLN A 115 8.92 14.52 8.44
N TYR A 116 9.53 14.55 7.26
CA TYR A 116 9.18 13.68 6.13
C TYR A 116 10.17 12.51 6.01
N TYR A 117 9.63 11.29 5.87
CA TYR A 117 10.40 10.08 5.65
C TYR A 117 9.88 9.32 4.44
N GLU A 118 10.78 8.91 3.58
CA GLU A 118 10.47 8.01 2.48
C GLU A 118 10.71 6.56 2.92
N TRP A 119 9.70 5.71 2.79
CA TRP A 119 9.78 4.31 3.19
C TRP A 119 10.76 3.52 2.31
N ASN A 120 11.73 2.90 2.98
CA ASN A 120 12.70 1.97 2.43
C ASN A 120 12.69 0.66 3.25
N SER A 121 12.34 -0.44 2.57
CA SER A 121 12.22 -1.78 3.17
C SER A 121 13.52 -2.33 3.76
N GLN A 122 14.68 -1.80 3.33
CA GLN A 122 16.00 -2.23 3.81
C GLN A 122 16.38 -1.60 5.15
N GLN A 123 15.68 -0.55 5.58
CA GLN A 123 16.04 0.22 6.79
C GLN A 123 14.83 0.49 7.70
N PRO A 124 14.14 -0.55 8.21
CA PRO A 124 12.91 -0.40 9.01
C PRO A 124 13.09 0.34 10.34
N GLN A 125 14.32 0.41 10.88
CA GLN A 125 14.62 0.97 12.19
C GLN A 125 14.71 2.50 12.22
N LYS A 126 14.64 3.17 11.06
CA LYS A 126 14.81 4.63 10.94
C LYS A 126 13.52 5.45 11.05
N TYR A 127 12.37 4.79 11.03
CA TYR A 127 11.08 5.47 10.96
C TYR A 127 10.50 5.73 12.35
N PRO A 128 9.82 6.87 12.56
CA PRO A 128 9.07 7.09 13.79
C PRO A 128 8.07 5.96 13.96
N THR A 129 8.05 5.34 15.14
CA THR A 129 6.98 4.42 15.46
C THR A 129 5.69 5.25 15.52
N CYS A 130 4.65 4.80 14.82
CA CYS A 130 3.30 5.30 15.08
C CYS A 130 2.99 4.97 16.54
N ARG A 131 3.28 5.92 17.44
CA ARG A 131 2.77 5.84 18.80
C ARG A 131 1.27 5.76 18.63
N LYS A 132 0.66 4.65 19.01
CA LYS A 132 -0.78 4.58 19.19
C LYS A 132 -1.12 5.74 20.10
N SER A 133 -1.68 6.82 19.56
CA SER A 133 -2.28 7.84 20.40
C SER A 133 -3.31 7.10 21.24
N GLN A 134 -3.34 7.47 22.50
CA GLN A 134 -3.96 6.75 23.58
C GLN A 134 -5.43 6.43 23.28
N TYR A 135 -5.73 5.19 22.85
CA TYR A 135 -7.00 4.55 23.19
C TYR A 135 -6.94 4.19 24.68
N ARG A 136 -6.99 5.20 25.55
CA ARG A 136 -7.22 5.05 26.98
C ARG A 136 -8.64 5.56 27.23
N HIS A 137 -9.47 4.64 27.73
CA HIS A 137 -10.81 4.84 28.30
C HIS A 137 -11.99 4.95 27.32
N TYR A 138 -12.53 3.79 26.96
CA TYR A 138 -13.97 3.52 27.11
C TYR A 138 -14.13 2.01 27.31
N TYR A 139 -14.01 1.55 28.57
CA TYR A 139 -14.73 0.44 29.20
C TYR A 139 -14.46 0.52 30.71
#